data_AF-A0A6I3UZ81-F1
#
_entry.id   AF-A0A6I3UZ81-F1
#
_cell.length_a   1.000
_cell.length_b   1.000
_cell.length_c   1.000
_cell.angle_alpha   90.00
_cell.angle_beta   90.00
_cell.angle_gamma   90.00
#
_symmetry.space_group_name_H-M   'P 1'
#
loop_
_entity.id
_entity.type
_entity.pdbx_description
1 polymer ?
#
loop_
_entity_poly.entity_id
_entity_poly.type
_entity_poly.pdbx_seq_one_letter_code
_entity_poly.pdbx_strand_id
1 'polypeptide(L)'
;IFVLLLLASLTISYRQIIHAYPQGGGAYMVTRENLSPELGLIAGGSLLVDYMLTVAVSVASGADAITAAIPALHPYNLHISIFLVCLLMLLNLRGLKESASSLMIPVYLFIFSTVFLLLYGFFQLFTGSLNYQATSTIGQTVPSLS
;
A
#
# COMPACT_ATOMS: atom_id res chain seq x y z
N ILE A 1 2.82 0.36 18.72
CA ILE A 1 2.12 -0.67 19.52
C ILE A 1 0.65 -0.81 19.13
N PHE A 2 -0.15 0.27 19.18
CA PHE A 2 -1.59 0.20 18.86
C PHE A 2 -1.89 -0.36 17.47
N VAL A 3 -1.16 0.07 16.43
CA VAL A 3 -1.30 -0.47 15.06
C VAL A 3 -1.02 -1.97 14.99
N LEU A 4 -0.03 -2.47 15.73
CA LEU A 4 0.31 -3.90 15.76
C LEU A 4 -0.80 -4.72 16.42
N LEU A 5 -1.38 -4.20 17.51
CA LEU A 5 -2.52 -4.83 18.19
C LEU A 5 -3.75 -4.86 17.28
N LEU A 6 -4.04 -3.75 16.59
CA LEU A 6 -5.13 -3.68 15.62
C LEU A 6 -4.92 -4.70 14.50
N LEU A 7 -3.72 -4.76 13.91
CA LEU A 7 -3.42 -5.72 12.84
C LEU A 7 -3.55 -7.17 13.30
N ALA A 8 -3.10 -7.50 14.51
CA ALA A 8 -3.28 -8.83 15.09
C ALA A 8 -4.77 -9.17 15.31
N SER A 9 -5.54 -8.25 15.89
CA SER A 9 -6.98 -8.41 16.09
C SER A 9 -7.72 -8.60 14.76
N LEU A 10 -7.40 -7.79 13.76
CA LEU A 10 -7.99 -7.84 12.43
C LEU A 10 -7.67 -9.17 11.74
N THR A 11 -6.43 -9.64 11.84
CA THR A 11 -6.00 -10.94 11.29
C THR A 11 -6.79 -12.10 11.89
N ILE A 12 -6.98 -12.11 13.22
CA ILE A 12 -7.77 -13.15 13.90
C ILE A 12 -9.24 -13.07 13.47
N SER A 13 -9.82 -11.86 13.39
CA SER A 13 -11.20 -11.65 12.97
C SER A 13 -11.44 -12.12 11.53
N TYR A 14 -10.57 -11.75 10.58
CA TYR A 14 -10.67 -12.22 9.19
C TYR A 14 -10.57 -13.74 9.08
N ARG A 15 -9.69 -14.37 9.86
CA ARG A 15 -9.58 -15.83 9.88
C ARG A 15 -10.89 -16.50 10.34
N GLN A 16 -11.56 -15.94 11.35
CA GLN A 16 -12.87 -16.44 11.80
C GLN A 16 -13.92 -16.31 10.70
N ILE A 17 -13.99 -15.14 10.04
CA ILE A 17 -14.93 -14.89 8.94
C ILE A 17 -14.69 -15.86 7.78
N ILE A 18 -13.43 -16.08 7.37
CA ILE A 18 -13.10 -17.01 6.28
C ILE A 18 -13.55 -18.45 6.60
N HIS A 19 -13.39 -18.89 7.85
CA HIS A 19 -13.86 -20.21 8.27
C HIS A 19 -15.39 -20.32 8.32
N ALA A 20 -16.09 -19.25 8.74
CA ALA A 20 -17.55 -19.22 8.80
C ALA A 20 -18.21 -19.08 7.42
N TYR A 21 -17.53 -18.43 6.46
CA TYR A 21 -18.02 -18.14 5.11
C TYR A 21 -17.12 -18.74 4.01
N PRO A 22 -17.02 -20.08 3.91
CA PRO A 22 -16.12 -20.74 2.96
C PRO A 22 -16.51 -20.55 1.49
N GLN A 23 -17.79 -20.25 1.22
CA GLN A 23 -18.30 -19.96 -0.12
C GLN A 23 -17.96 -18.54 -0.59
N GLY A 24 -17.37 -17.70 0.27
CA GLY A 24 -17.09 -16.30 0.00
C GLY A 24 -18.31 -15.41 0.22
N GLY A 25 -18.23 -14.16 -0.23
CA GLY A 25 -19.31 -13.17 -0.11
C GLY A 25 -18.87 -11.79 0.39
N GLY A 26 -17.67 -11.70 0.97
CA GLY A 26 -17.09 -10.43 1.44
C GLY A 26 -17.90 -9.73 2.53
N ALA A 27 -17.53 -8.50 2.88
CA ALA A 27 -18.20 -7.76 3.95
C ALA A 27 -19.69 -7.51 3.66
N TYR A 28 -20.10 -7.38 2.40
CA TYR A 28 -21.51 -7.23 2.01
C TYR A 28 -22.38 -8.39 2.47
N MET A 29 -22.00 -9.64 2.13
CA MET A 29 -22.80 -10.82 2.49
C MET A 29 -22.83 -11.04 4.00
N VAL A 30 -21.68 -10.90 4.66
CA VAL A 30 -21.57 -11.07 6.12
C VAL A 30 -22.45 -10.04 6.84
N THR A 31 -22.42 -8.77 6.43
CA THR A 31 -23.25 -7.73 7.06
C THR A 31 -24.74 -7.92 6.74
N ARG A 32 -25.08 -8.30 5.51
CA ARG A 32 -26.48 -8.51 5.11
C ARG A 32 -27.14 -9.65 5.88
N GLU A 33 -26.43 -10.76 6.09
CA GLU A 33 -26.99 -11.94 6.75
C GLU A 33 -27.04 -11.81 8.28
N ASN A 34 -26.11 -11.07 8.90
CA ASN A 34 -26.04 -10.96 10.36
C ASN A 34 -26.69 -9.70 10.95
N LEU A 35 -26.80 -8.61 10.17
CA LEU A 35 -27.30 -7.32 10.67
C LEU A 35 -28.60 -6.93 9.97
N SER A 36 -28.51 -6.42 8.74
CA SER A 36 -29.69 -6.10 7.93
C SER A 36 -29.29 -5.87 6.46
N PRO A 37 -30.24 -6.00 5.51
CA PRO A 37 -30.00 -5.70 4.10
C PRO A 37 -29.53 -4.25 3.84
N GLU A 38 -30.07 -3.28 4.58
CA GLU A 38 -29.71 -1.85 4.44
C GLU A 38 -28.27 -1.58 4.88
N LEU A 39 -27.85 -2.15 6.02
CA LEU A 39 -26.46 -2.05 6.48
C LEU A 39 -25.51 -2.80 5.54
N GLY A 40 -25.97 -3.90 4.95
CA GLY A 40 -25.25 -4.59 3.88
C GLY A 40 -24.97 -3.67 2.70
N LEU A 41 -25.95 -2.89 2.25
CA LEU A 41 -25.77 -1.94 1.14
C LEU A 41 -24.72 -0.87 1.47
N ILE A 42 -24.72 -0.35 2.71
CA ILE A 42 -23.69 0.62 3.17
C ILE A 42 -22.30 -0.04 3.15
N ALA A 43 -22.17 -1.26 3.66
CA ALA A 43 -20.91 -2.01 3.62
C ALA A 43 -20.43 -2.23 2.19
N GLY A 44 -21.33 -2.61 1.27
CA GLY A 44 -21.01 -2.76 -0.15
C GLY A 44 -20.56 -1.45 -0.81
N GLY A 45 -21.28 -0.34 -0.54
CA GLY A 45 -20.91 0.99 -1.04
C GLY A 45 -19.55 1.45 -0.51
N SER A 46 -19.27 1.22 0.78
CA SER A 46 -17.97 1.52 1.38
C SER A 46 -16.83 0.74 0.72
N LEU A 47 -17.04 -0.54 0.40
CA LEU A 47 -16.02 -1.34 -0.30
C LEU A 47 -15.72 -0.81 -1.70
N LEU A 48 -16.73 -0.31 -2.43
CA LEU A 48 -16.50 0.31 -3.75
C LEU A 48 -15.64 1.57 -3.63
N VAL A 49 -15.91 2.42 -2.63
CA VAL A 49 -15.11 3.61 -2.37
C VAL A 49 -13.68 3.23 -1.96
N ASP A 50 -13.53 2.23 -1.09
CA ASP A 50 -12.21 1.71 -0.68
C ASP A 50 -11.39 1.21 -1.88
N TYR A 51 -12.02 0.50 -2.82
CA TYR A 51 -11.35 0.08 -4.05
C TYR A 51 -10.94 1.24 -4.95
N MET A 52 -11.78 2.26 -5.10
CA MET A 52 -11.43 3.45 -5.86
C MET A 52 -10.26 4.21 -5.22
N LEU A 53 -10.29 4.36 -3.90
CA LEU A 53 -9.24 5.05 -3.15
C LEU A 53 -7.93 4.28 -3.17
N THR A 54 -7.97 2.95 -3.04
CA THR A 54 -6.78 2.10 -3.09
C THR A 54 -6.06 2.26 -4.43
N VAL A 55 -6.77 2.21 -5.54
CA VAL A 55 -6.17 2.43 -6.88
C VAL A 55 -5.60 3.84 -6.99
N ALA A 56 -6.34 4.86 -6.55
CA ALA A 56 -5.89 6.25 -6.63
C ALA A 56 -4.60 6.50 -5.82
N VAL A 57 -4.57 6.05 -4.56
CA VAL A 57 -3.43 6.24 -3.64
C VAL A 57 -2.21 5.45 -4.11
N SER A 58 -2.40 4.19 -4.56
CA SER A 58 -1.29 3.38 -5.08
C SER A 58 -0.69 3.94 -6.36
N VAL A 59 -1.50 4.47 -7.28
CA VAL A 59 -0.96 5.07 -8.52
C VAL A 59 -0.28 6.42 -8.26
N ALA A 60 -0.83 7.24 -7.37
CA ALA A 60 -0.22 8.50 -6.98
C ALA A 60 1.17 8.28 -6.33
N SER A 61 1.23 7.41 -5.31
CA SER A 61 2.50 7.04 -4.67
C SER A 61 3.49 6.37 -5.64
N GLY A 62 2.99 5.60 -6.61
CA GLY A 62 3.82 5.03 -7.67
C GLY A 62 4.44 6.10 -8.59
N ALA A 63 3.67 7.13 -8.97
CA ALA A 63 4.18 8.26 -9.73
C ALA A 63 5.20 9.08 -8.93
N ASP A 64 4.94 9.30 -7.64
CA ASP A 64 5.90 9.96 -6.73
C ASP A 64 7.23 9.20 -6.67
N ALA A 65 7.20 7.87 -6.55
CA ALA A 65 8.41 7.05 -6.56
C ALA A 65 9.20 7.18 -7.89
N ILE A 66 8.51 7.25 -9.04
CA ILE A 66 9.15 7.46 -10.35
C ILE A 66 9.80 8.85 -10.42
N THR A 67 9.08 9.89 -10.01
CA THR A 67 9.59 11.26 -10.04
C THR A 67 10.69 11.51 -9.01
N ALA A 68 10.71 10.77 -7.90
CA ALA A 68 11.80 10.78 -6.93
C ALA A 68 13.08 10.15 -7.52
N ALA A 69 12.95 9.11 -8.34
CA ALA A 69 14.08 8.51 -9.04
C ALA A 69 14.57 9.38 -10.22
N ILE A 70 13.66 10.10 -10.89
CA ILE A 70 13.97 10.98 -12.04
C ILE A 70 13.35 12.37 -11.80
N PRO A 71 14.07 13.28 -11.12
CA PRO A 71 13.52 14.59 -10.71
C PRO A 71 13.04 15.48 -11.86
N ALA A 72 13.59 15.31 -13.07
CA ALA A 72 13.15 16.04 -14.27
C ALA A 72 11.67 15.79 -14.64
N LEU A 73 11.09 14.68 -14.17
CA LEU A 73 9.69 14.32 -14.42
C LEU A 73 8.71 14.90 -13.39
N HIS A 74 9.20 15.56 -12.34
CA HIS A 74 8.36 16.09 -11.26
C HIS A 74 7.22 17.02 -11.74
N PRO A 75 7.41 17.92 -12.73
CA PRO A 75 6.32 18.75 -13.25
C PRO A 75 5.19 17.95 -13.93
N TYR A 76 5.48 16.72 -14.36
CA TYR A 76 4.55 15.85 -15.09
C TYR A 76 3.92 14.77 -14.20
N ASN A 77 4.11 14.82 -12.88
CA ASN A 77 3.62 13.81 -11.94
C ASN A 77 2.12 13.48 -12.15
N LEU A 78 1.25 14.50 -12.23
CA LEU A 78 -0.17 14.33 -12.51
C LEU A 78 -0.45 13.58 -13.82
N HIS A 79 0.27 13.94 -14.89
CA HIS A 79 0.11 13.30 -16.19
C HIS A 79 0.55 11.83 -16.16
N ILE A 80 1.63 11.54 -15.44
CA ILE A 80 2.14 10.19 -15.22
C ILE A 80 1.12 9.36 -14.43
N SER A 81 0.52 9.91 -13.37
CA SER A 81 -0.53 9.22 -12.59
C SER A 81 -1.75 8.89 -13.45
N ILE A 82 -2.28 9.87 -14.21
CA ILE A 82 -3.44 9.64 -15.10
C ILE A 82 -3.10 8.57 -16.14
N PHE A 83 -1.92 8.66 -16.77
CA PHE A 83 -1.45 7.67 -17.73
C PHE A 83 -1.37 6.27 -17.11
N LEU A 84 -0.82 6.12 -15.91
CA LEU A 84 -0.76 4.85 -15.19
C LEU A 84 -2.14 4.28 -14.88
N VAL A 85 -3.10 5.09 -14.43
CA VAL A 85 -4.49 4.63 -14.22
C VAL A 85 -5.09 4.12 -15.53
N CYS A 86 -4.96 4.88 -16.62
CA CYS A 86 -5.46 4.47 -17.92
C CYS A 86 -4.78 3.19 -18.43
N LEU A 87 -3.47 3.06 -18.23
CA LEU A 87 -2.73 1.86 -18.59
C LEU A 87 -3.23 0.65 -17.80
N LEU A 88 -3.35 0.76 -16.47
CA LEU A 88 -3.87 -0.30 -15.61
C LEU A 88 -5.31 -0.68 -16.01
N MET A 89 -6.16 0.30 -16.33
CA MET A 89 -7.50 0.04 -16.84
C MET A 89 -7.46 -0.78 -18.14
N LEU A 90 -6.63 -0.39 -19.11
CA LEU A 90 -6.49 -1.11 -20.39
C LEU A 90 -5.96 -2.54 -20.19
N LEU A 91 -5.00 -2.72 -19.29
CA LEU A 91 -4.46 -4.03 -18.94
C LEU A 91 -5.52 -4.92 -18.28
N ASN A 92 -6.34 -4.37 -17.38
CA ASN A 92 -7.45 -5.10 -16.75
C ASN A 92 -8.54 -5.48 -17.77
N LEU A 93 -8.89 -4.58 -18.70
CA LEU A 93 -9.87 -4.84 -19.75
C LEU A 93 -9.39 -5.86 -20.78
N ARG A 94 -8.08 -5.93 -21.05
CA ARG A 94 -7.45 -6.94 -21.92
C ARG A 94 -7.44 -8.36 -21.34
N GLY A 95 -7.86 -8.53 -20.09
CA GLY A 95 -8.00 -9.87 -19.50
C GLY A 95 -6.67 -10.53 -19.15
N LEU A 96 -5.73 -9.79 -18.54
CA LEU A 96 -4.48 -10.35 -17.97
C LEU A 96 -4.68 -11.46 -16.89
N LYS A 97 -5.91 -11.90 -16.63
CA LYS A 97 -6.27 -12.93 -15.65
C LYS A 97 -5.53 -14.26 -15.85
N GLU A 98 -5.15 -14.64 -17.06
CA GLU A 98 -4.39 -15.88 -17.31
C GLU A 98 -2.93 -15.82 -16.83
N SER A 99 -2.42 -14.64 -16.46
CA SER A 99 -1.02 -14.43 -16.07
C SER A 99 -0.85 -13.96 -14.61
N ALA A 100 -1.73 -14.38 -13.70
CA ALA A 100 -1.58 -14.10 -12.26
C ALA A 100 -0.20 -14.51 -11.71
N SER A 101 0.46 -15.48 -12.35
CA SER A 101 1.83 -15.88 -12.00
C SER A 101 2.89 -14.83 -12.37
N SER A 102 2.73 -14.10 -13.48
CA SER A 102 3.69 -13.08 -13.91
C SER A 102 3.73 -11.89 -12.93
N LEU A 103 2.59 -11.56 -12.31
CA LEU A 103 2.49 -10.50 -11.30
C LEU A 103 3.20 -10.86 -9.98
N MET A 104 3.55 -12.13 -9.72
CA MET A 104 4.32 -12.50 -8.52
C MET A 104 5.79 -12.07 -8.60
N ILE A 105 6.36 -11.98 -9.81
CA ILE A 105 7.76 -11.61 -10.04
C ILE A 105 8.11 -10.25 -9.39
N PRO A 106 7.41 -9.13 -9.69
CA PRO A 106 7.73 -7.84 -9.09
C PRO A 106 7.51 -7.82 -7.57
N VAL A 107 6.54 -8.58 -7.05
CA VAL A 107 6.28 -8.67 -5.60
C VAL A 107 7.45 -9.31 -4.88
N TYR A 108 7.93 -10.47 -5.34
CA TYR A 108 9.07 -11.14 -4.70
C TYR A 108 10.37 -10.36 -4.85
N LEU A 109 10.60 -9.70 -5.99
CA LEU A 109 11.75 -8.82 -6.18
C LEU A 109 11.72 -7.64 -5.20
N PHE A 110 10.55 -7.03 -5.00
CA PHE A 110 10.36 -5.96 -4.02
C PHE A 110 10.65 -6.42 -2.58
N ILE A 111 10.16 -7.60 -2.19
CA ILE A 111 10.43 -8.17 -0.87
C ILE A 111 11.93 -8.43 -0.69
N PHE A 112 12.56 -9.09 -1.67
CA PHE A 112 13.99 -9.41 -1.61
C PHE A 112 14.86 -8.15 -1.52
N SER A 113 14.61 -7.16 -2.38
CA SER A 113 15.36 -5.89 -2.38
C SER A 113 15.18 -5.12 -1.08
N THR A 114 13.98 -5.10 -0.50
CA THR A 114 13.71 -4.46 0.80
C THR A 114 14.47 -5.15 1.94
N VAL A 115 14.42 -6.48 2.01
CA VAL A 115 15.15 -7.25 3.03
C VAL A 115 16.66 -7.03 2.88
N PHE A 116 17.17 -7.08 1.65
CA PHE A 116 18.58 -6.81 1.36
C PHE A 116 19.01 -5.40 1.79
N LEU A 117 18.22 -4.38 1.46
CA LEU A 117 18.46 -2.99 1.85
C LEU A 117 18.51 -2.85 3.39
N LEU A 118 17.57 -3.48 4.10
CA LEU A 118 17.56 -3.47 5.57
C LEU A 118 18.81 -4.15 6.15
N LEU A 119 19.15 -5.35 5.67
CA LEU A 119 20.33 -6.09 6.14
C LEU A 119 21.63 -5.32 5.88
N TYR A 120 21.77 -4.73 4.70
CA TYR A 120 22.92 -3.89 4.36
C TYR A 120 22.99 -2.65 5.25
N GLY A 121 21.86 -1.98 5.50
CA GLY A 121 21.77 -0.86 6.42
C GLY A 121 22.19 -1.23 7.84
N PHE A 122 21.73 -2.36 8.37
CA PHE A 122 22.18 -2.89 9.66
C PHE A 122 23.67 -3.20 9.68
N PHE A 123 24.20 -3.84 8.63
CA PHE A 123 25.64 -4.09 8.53
C PHE A 123 26.45 -2.79 8.57
N GLN A 124 26.02 -1.76 7.84
CA GLN A 124 26.69 -0.46 7.80
C GLN A 124 26.62 0.27 9.16
N LEU A 125 25.52 0.09 9.91
CA LEU A 125 25.37 0.56 11.29
C LEU A 125 26.38 -0.10 12.23
N PHE A 126 26.49 -1.42 12.20
CA PHE A 126 27.43 -2.15 13.07
C PHE A 126 28.90 -1.91 12.71
N THR A 127 29.19 -1.70 11.42
CA THR A 127 30.56 -1.45 10.93
C THR A 127 30.97 0.03 11.08
N GLY A 128 30.10 0.89 11.62
CA GLY A 128 30.38 2.32 11.85
C GLY A 128 30.63 3.12 10.58
N SER A 129 30.26 2.60 9.41
CA SER A 129 30.56 3.21 8.09
C SER A 129 29.47 4.19 7.63
N LEU A 130 28.53 4.53 8.51
CA LEU A 130 27.51 5.54 8.25
C LEU A 130 28.00 6.89 8.78
N ASN A 131 28.28 7.81 7.86
CA ASN A 131 28.34 9.23 8.18
C ASN A 131 26.94 9.66 8.61
N TYR A 132 26.65 9.57 9.90
CA TYR A 132 25.47 10.18 10.51
C TYR A 132 25.57 11.70 10.36
N GLN A 133 25.16 12.23 9.21
CA GLN A 133 24.84 13.64 9.08
C GLN A 133 23.48 13.85 9.74
N ALA A 134 23.48 14.03 11.06
CA ALA A 134 22.33 14.59 11.73
C ALA A 134 22.07 15.97 11.13
N THR A 135 20.97 16.13 10.39
CA THR A 135 20.53 17.44 9.85
C THR A 135 20.29 18.48 10.96
N SER A 136 20.23 18.05 12.22
CA SER A 136 20.32 18.93 13.39
C SER A 136 20.91 18.19 14.59
N THR A 137 21.95 18.74 15.21
CA THR A 137 22.41 18.34 16.54
C THR A 137 21.31 18.63 17.57
N ILE A 138 21.12 17.73 18.53
CA ILE A 138 20.16 17.91 19.63
C ILE A 138 20.49 19.22 20.36
N GLY A 139 19.62 20.23 20.27
CA GLY A 139 19.77 21.51 20.96
C GLY A 139 19.80 22.79 20.10
N GLN A 140 19.66 22.73 18.77
CA GLN A 140 19.48 23.95 17.97
C GLN A 140 18.03 24.41 17.92
N THR A 141 17.80 25.70 18.21
CA THR A 141 16.50 26.35 18.10
C THR A 141 16.15 26.56 16.63
N VAL A 142 14.92 26.20 16.24
CA VAL A 142 14.40 26.42 14.90
C VAL A 142 14.28 27.93 14.67
N PRO A 143 14.91 28.52 13.63
CA PRO A 143 14.95 29.98 13.43
C PRO A 143 13.59 30.65 13.20
N SER A 144 12.51 29.88 13.07
CA SER A 144 11.16 30.38 12.79
C SER A 144 10.25 30.51 14.03
N LEU A 145 10.79 30.33 15.24
CA LEU A 145 10.12 30.68 16.50
C LEU A 145 11.09 31.48 17.38
N SER A 146 11.19 32.79 17.11
CA SER A 146 11.67 33.81 18.04
C SER A 146 10.95 35.12 17.77
#